data_AF-A0A350Y8M4-F1
#
_entry.id   AF-A0A350Y8M4-F1
#
_cell.length_a   1.000
_cell.length_b   1.000
_cell.length_c   1.000
_cell.angle_alpha   90.00
_cell.angle_beta   90.00
_cell.angle_gamma   90.00
#
_symmetry.space_group_name_H-M   'P 1'
#
loop_
_entity.id
_entity.type
_entity.pdbx_description
1 polymer ?
#
loop_
_entity_poly.entity_id
_entity_poly.type
_entity_poly.pdbx_seq_one_letter_code
_entity_poly.pdbx_strand_id
1 'polypeptide(L)'
;MEELEIYDPVEGKPMMIIYMAKSGEKWIKLSGDRLVEGVLTRVLRTSYSYRPIEKCRIKIGERLECHIEEVGNAMRVYSVVPTEWVVVKVERYEPILEDIPEFRGIAIAYCERQPLSVEEIQAMFYKVIPKISVDSFGGDSEAYHNFLESDEAKRYVRTNA
;
A
#
# COMPACT_ATOMS: atom_id res chain seq x y z
N MET A 1 34.24 -13.26 -22.67
CA MET A 1 33.55 -11.96 -22.70
C MET A 1 33.16 -11.73 -21.26
N GLU A 2 33.99 -11.03 -20.51
CA GLU A 2 33.73 -10.77 -19.08
C GLU A 2 32.57 -9.80 -19.01
N GLU A 3 31.48 -10.20 -18.35
CA GLU A 3 30.42 -9.28 -17.97
C GLU A 3 31.03 -8.28 -17.00
N LEU A 4 31.20 -7.03 -17.45
CA LEU A 4 31.52 -5.92 -16.56
C LEU A 4 30.35 -5.79 -15.58
N GLU A 5 30.53 -6.24 -14.34
CA GLU A 5 29.61 -5.96 -13.24
C GLU A 5 29.50 -4.44 -13.10
N ILE A 6 28.40 -3.87 -13.58
CA ILE A 6 28.08 -2.46 -13.41
C ILE A 6 27.75 -2.28 -11.94
N TYR A 7 28.65 -1.66 -11.19
CA TYR A 7 28.43 -1.31 -9.79
C TYR A 7 27.21 -0.38 -9.67
N ASP A 8 26.15 -0.87 -9.01
CA ASP A 8 24.95 -0.10 -8.67
C ASP A 8 24.97 0.23 -7.15
N PRO A 9 25.39 1.45 -6.76
CA PRO A 9 25.48 1.84 -5.34
C PRO A 9 24.13 1.88 -4.61
N VAL A 10 23.01 1.81 -5.35
CA VAL A 10 21.65 1.84 -4.81
C VAL A 10 20.89 0.53 -5.03
N GLU A 11 21.62 -0.55 -5.30
CA GLU A 11 21.06 -1.88 -5.38
C GLU A 11 20.37 -2.28 -4.06
N GLY A 12 19.17 -2.88 -4.17
CA GLY A 12 18.38 -3.29 -3.00
C GLY A 12 17.73 -2.15 -2.19
N LYS A 13 18.03 -0.87 -2.50
CA LYS A 13 17.39 0.28 -1.83
C LYS A 13 15.97 0.50 -2.34
N PRO A 14 15.01 0.86 -1.47
CA PRO A 14 13.64 1.13 -1.89
C PRO A 14 13.53 2.49 -2.60
N MET A 15 12.53 2.63 -3.45
CA MET A 15 11.97 3.93 -3.83
C MET A 15 10.97 4.39 -2.77
N MET A 16 11.10 5.63 -2.32
CA MET A 16 10.11 6.28 -1.46
C MET A 16 9.04 6.95 -2.33
N ILE A 17 7.77 6.71 -2.01
CA ILE A 17 6.62 7.35 -2.66
C ILE A 17 5.88 8.16 -1.62
N ILE A 18 5.74 9.47 -1.86
CA ILE A 18 5.06 10.41 -0.99
C ILE A 18 3.81 10.91 -1.70
N TYR A 19 2.64 10.57 -1.17
CA TYR A 19 1.37 11.12 -1.63
C TYR A 19 1.07 12.40 -0.85
N MET A 20 0.84 13.51 -1.54
CA MET A 20 0.67 14.83 -0.93
C MET A 20 -0.52 15.59 -1.53
N ALA A 21 -1.24 16.37 -0.74
CA ALA A 21 -2.20 17.32 -1.27
C ALA A 21 -1.50 18.38 -2.14
N LYS A 22 -2.06 18.71 -3.32
CA LYS A 22 -1.49 19.69 -4.25
C LYS A 22 -1.50 21.11 -3.66
N SER A 23 -0.55 21.94 -4.10
CA SER A 23 -0.35 23.30 -3.58
C SER A 23 -1.57 24.16 -3.82
N GLY A 24 -2.09 24.80 -2.76
CA GLY A 24 -3.31 25.62 -2.77
C GLY A 24 -4.45 25.05 -1.92
N GLU A 25 -4.40 23.77 -1.58
CA GLU A 25 -5.37 23.13 -0.68
C GLU A 25 -4.94 23.25 0.79
N LYS A 26 -5.92 23.50 1.68
CA LYS A 26 -5.72 23.70 3.12
C LYS A 26 -5.01 22.49 3.74
N TRP A 27 -4.16 22.75 4.73
CA TRP A 27 -3.58 21.72 5.58
C TRP A 27 -4.64 20.72 6.07
N ILE A 28 -4.33 19.43 6.00
CA ILE A 28 -5.23 18.36 6.41
C ILE A 28 -4.90 17.91 7.84
N LYS A 29 -5.94 17.64 8.62
CA LYS A 29 -5.81 17.04 9.95
C LYS A 29 -5.85 15.51 9.78
N LEU A 30 -4.78 14.82 10.16
CA LEU A 30 -4.81 13.36 10.28
C LEU A 30 -5.49 12.99 11.60
N SER A 31 -6.42 12.04 11.56
CA SER A 31 -7.00 11.39 12.74
C SER A 31 -6.61 9.91 12.71
N GLY A 32 -5.73 9.48 13.62
CA GLY A 32 -5.30 8.09 13.78
C GLY A 32 -4.50 7.84 15.07
N ASP A 33 -4.64 6.63 15.63
CA ASP A 33 -4.24 6.22 17.00
C ASP A 33 -2.73 5.99 17.26
N ARG A 34 -1.81 6.66 16.54
CA ARG A 34 -0.37 6.58 16.85
C ARG A 34 0.34 7.93 16.79
N LEU A 35 0.72 8.40 17.99
CA LEU A 35 1.76 9.37 18.38
C LEU A 35 1.86 10.72 17.65
N VAL A 36 0.89 11.11 16.83
CA VAL A 36 0.87 12.44 16.20
C VAL A 36 -0.53 13.04 16.28
N GLU A 37 -0.93 13.42 17.49
CA GLU A 37 -2.08 14.32 17.67
C GLU A 37 -1.80 15.63 16.92
N GLY A 38 -2.58 15.90 15.87
CA GLY A 38 -2.82 17.26 15.40
C GLY A 38 -1.75 17.96 14.55
N VAL A 39 -0.85 17.23 13.88
CA VAL A 39 0.04 17.89 12.89
C VAL A 39 -0.73 18.18 11.61
N LEU A 40 -0.86 19.47 11.30
CA LEU A 40 -1.23 19.96 9.98
C LEU A 40 -0.13 19.51 9.00
N THR A 41 -0.44 18.54 8.16
CA THR A 41 0.47 18.07 7.12
C THR A 41 -0.17 18.19 5.75
N ARG A 42 0.64 18.12 4.71
CA ARG A 42 0.18 17.92 3.33
C ARG A 42 0.38 16.48 2.88
N VAL A 43 1.07 15.66 3.67
CA VAL A 43 1.32 14.26 3.36
C VAL A 43 0.09 13.43 3.71
N LEU A 44 -0.44 12.75 2.70
CA LEU A 44 -1.59 11.85 2.79
C LEU A 44 -1.15 10.43 3.17
N ARG A 45 -0.06 9.96 2.56
CA ARG A 45 0.47 8.61 2.72
C ARG A 45 1.92 8.57 2.29
N THR A 46 2.72 7.76 2.98
CA THR A 46 4.04 7.32 2.51
C THR A 46 3.98 5.84 2.15
N SER A 47 4.68 5.45 1.10
CA SER A 47 4.80 4.07 0.65
C SER A 47 6.22 3.80 0.16
N TYR A 48 6.64 2.54 0.21
CA TYR A 48 7.96 2.10 -0.21
C TYR A 48 7.80 1.01 -1.26
N SER A 49 8.61 1.08 -2.32
CA SER A 49 8.63 0.07 -3.37
C SER A 49 10.04 -0.43 -3.63
N TYR A 50 10.24 -1.73 -3.55
CA TYR A 50 11.49 -2.42 -3.92
C TYR A 50 11.48 -2.89 -5.37
N ARG A 51 10.44 -2.56 -6.13
CA ARG A 51 10.38 -2.90 -7.56
C ARG A 51 11.36 -2.03 -8.35
N PRO A 52 11.90 -2.55 -9.48
CA PRO A 52 12.67 -1.74 -10.42
C PRO A 52 11.93 -0.44 -10.79
N ILE A 53 12.69 0.63 -11.01
CA ILE A 53 12.16 2.00 -11.20
C ILE A 53 11.12 2.08 -12.34
N GLU A 54 11.30 1.29 -13.39
CA GLU A 54 10.43 1.21 -14.57
C GLU A 54 9.07 0.56 -14.26
N LYS A 55 9.02 -0.26 -13.19
CA LYS A 55 7.83 -0.94 -12.69
C LYS A 55 7.11 -0.15 -11.59
N CYS A 56 7.77 0.87 -11.02
CA CYS A 56 7.17 1.82 -10.09
C CYS A 56 6.34 2.88 -10.85
N ARG A 57 5.14 2.47 -11.27
CA ARG A 57 4.21 3.34 -12.00
C ARG A 57 3.08 3.82 -11.10
N ILE A 58 3.28 5.00 -10.52
CA ILE A 58 2.18 5.81 -9.96
C ILE A 58 1.42 6.39 -11.15
N LYS A 59 0.12 6.12 -11.24
CA LYS A 59 -0.69 6.58 -12.38
C LYS A 59 -1.38 7.90 -12.05
N ILE A 60 -1.31 8.86 -12.98
CA ILE A 60 -2.18 10.04 -12.91
C ILE A 60 -3.62 9.56 -13.13
N GLY A 61 -4.56 10.05 -12.31
CA GLY A 61 -5.94 9.58 -12.23
C GLY A 61 -6.14 8.43 -11.24
N GLU A 62 -5.08 7.90 -10.64
CA GLU A 62 -5.20 6.86 -9.61
C GLU A 62 -5.79 7.44 -8.32
N ARG A 63 -6.83 6.78 -7.82
CA ARG A 63 -7.48 7.14 -6.56
C ARG A 63 -6.80 6.40 -5.42
N LEU A 64 -6.49 7.11 -4.33
CA LEU A 64 -5.92 6.47 -3.16
C LEU A 64 -6.98 5.65 -2.44
N GLU A 65 -6.55 4.53 -1.87
CA GLU A 65 -7.39 3.61 -1.12
C GLU A 65 -6.88 3.50 0.32
N CYS A 66 -7.80 3.28 1.26
CA CYS A 66 -7.48 2.91 2.63
C CYS A 66 -7.91 1.46 2.91
N HIS A 67 -7.10 0.78 3.71
CA HIS A 67 -7.33 -0.59 4.10
C HIS A 67 -7.81 -0.58 5.55
N ILE A 68 -9.02 -1.05 5.78
CA ILE A 68 -9.63 -1.12 7.11
C ILE A 68 -9.62 -2.59 7.52
N GLU A 69 -8.74 -2.96 8.44
CA GLU A 69 -8.71 -4.30 9.02
C GLU A 69 -9.97 -4.55 9.87
N GLU A 70 -10.56 -5.73 9.73
CA GLU A 70 -11.68 -6.13 10.57
C GLU A 70 -11.19 -6.55 11.96
N VAL A 71 -11.58 -5.80 12.97
CA VAL A 71 -11.27 -6.10 14.37
C VAL A 71 -11.88 -7.45 14.76
N GLY A 72 -11.06 -8.33 15.34
CA GLY A 72 -11.49 -9.64 15.85
C GLY A 72 -11.52 -10.76 14.80
N ASN A 73 -11.01 -10.52 13.58
CA ASN A 73 -10.87 -11.54 12.57
C ASN A 73 -9.42 -12.09 12.54
N ALA A 74 -9.25 -13.39 12.78
CA ALA A 74 -7.95 -14.07 12.75
C ALA A 74 -7.28 -14.00 11.37
N MET A 75 -8.06 -13.78 10.31
CA MET A 75 -7.62 -13.94 8.93
C MET A 75 -7.10 -12.65 8.29
N ARG A 76 -6.73 -11.61 9.05
CA ARG A 76 -6.30 -10.29 8.51
C ARG A 76 -7.21 -9.82 7.35
N VAL A 77 -8.51 -10.06 7.48
CA VAL A 77 -9.48 -9.59 6.48
C VAL A 77 -9.48 -8.08 6.56
N TYR A 78 -9.36 -7.43 5.41
CA TYR A 78 -9.47 -5.98 5.33
C TYR A 78 -10.42 -5.59 4.22
N SER A 79 -11.13 -4.49 4.45
CA SER A 79 -11.91 -3.82 3.42
C SER A 79 -11.04 -2.78 2.76
N VAL A 80 -11.09 -2.72 1.43
CA VAL A 80 -10.47 -1.66 0.64
C VAL A 80 -11.54 -0.64 0.33
N VAL A 81 -11.31 0.60 0.76
CA VAL A 81 -12.25 1.70 0.63
C VAL A 81 -11.58 2.81 -0.19
N PRO A 82 -12.24 3.33 -1.24
CA PRO A 82 -11.71 4.45 -1.99
C PRO A 82 -11.70 5.72 -1.13
N THR A 83 -10.69 6.56 -1.31
CA THR A 83 -10.65 7.90 -0.72
C THR A 83 -11.03 8.96 -1.75
N GLU A 84 -11.29 10.18 -1.31
CA GLU A 84 -11.52 11.31 -2.22
C GLU A 84 -10.25 11.79 -2.94
N TRP A 85 -9.07 11.28 -2.60
CA TRP A 85 -7.80 11.79 -3.10
C TRP A 85 -7.41 11.09 -4.40
N VAL A 86 -7.22 11.88 -5.45
CA VAL A 86 -6.83 11.39 -6.78
C VAL A 86 -5.50 12.01 -7.18
N VAL A 87 -4.56 11.18 -7.63
CA VAL A 87 -3.25 11.63 -8.12
C VAL A 87 -3.44 12.44 -9.39
N VAL A 88 -3.01 13.70 -9.38
CA VAL A 88 -3.11 14.60 -10.54
C VAL A 88 -1.75 14.95 -11.15
N LYS A 89 -0.67 14.78 -10.39
CA LYS A 89 0.70 15.05 -10.85
C LYS A 89 1.69 14.15 -10.12
N VAL A 90 2.71 13.70 -10.82
CA VAL A 90 3.82 12.92 -10.23
C VAL A 90 5.13 13.59 -10.60
N GLU A 91 5.95 13.87 -9.61
CA GLU A 91 7.34 14.29 -9.76
C GLU A 91 8.27 13.19 -9.27
N ARG A 92 9.42 13.04 -9.92
CA ARG A 92 10.42 12.04 -9.58
C ARG A 92 11.75 12.73 -9.36
N TYR A 93 12.45 12.30 -8.33
CA TYR A 93 13.74 12.80 -7.90
C TYR A 93 14.69 11.61 -7.85
N GLU A 94 15.77 11.71 -8.61
CA GLU A 94 16.86 10.75 -8.57
C GLU A 94 17.85 11.18 -7.49
N PRO A 95 18.44 10.22 -6.75
CA PRO A 95 19.38 10.55 -5.70
C PRO A 95 20.71 11.02 -6.29
N ILE A 96 21.35 11.97 -5.61
CA ILE A 96 22.73 12.35 -5.89
C ILE A 96 23.63 11.27 -5.27
N LEU A 97 24.49 10.64 -6.07
CA LEU A 97 25.30 9.49 -5.67
C LEU A 97 26.55 9.83 -4.85
N GLU A 98 26.74 11.11 -4.50
CA GLU A 98 27.90 11.59 -3.74
C GLU A 98 27.95 11.03 -2.32
N ASP A 99 26.78 10.77 -1.71
CA ASP A 99 26.61 10.10 -0.44
C ASP A 99 25.63 8.94 -0.66
N ILE A 100 26.03 7.68 -0.38
CA ILE A 100 25.19 6.49 -0.63
C ILE A 100 23.77 6.73 -0.09
N PRO A 101 22.77 6.92 -0.97
CA PRO A 101 21.47 7.41 -0.56
C PRO A 101 20.68 6.30 0.14
N GLU A 102 19.81 6.69 1.08
CA GLU A 102 18.92 5.74 1.75
C GLU A 102 17.89 5.15 0.77
N PHE A 103 17.52 5.93 -0.24
CA PHE A 103 16.53 5.56 -1.26
C PHE A 103 17.16 5.59 -2.64
N ARG A 104 16.75 4.64 -3.49
CA ARG A 104 17.10 4.62 -4.92
C ARG A 104 16.46 5.76 -5.71
N GLY A 105 15.42 6.37 -5.15
CA GLY A 105 14.71 7.51 -5.73
C GLY A 105 13.51 7.88 -4.88
N ILE A 106 13.02 9.10 -5.10
CA ILE A 106 11.85 9.64 -4.42
C ILE A 106 10.83 10.03 -5.48
N ALA A 107 9.59 9.58 -5.35
CA ALA A 107 8.48 10.04 -6.16
C ALA A 107 7.48 10.80 -5.29
N ILE A 108 7.11 12.00 -5.71
CA ILE A 108 6.07 12.80 -5.06
C ILE A 108 4.84 12.78 -5.95
N ALA A 109 3.76 12.18 -5.45
CA ALA A 109 2.45 12.14 -6.09
C ALA A 109 1.56 13.21 -5.47
N TYR A 110 1.29 14.28 -6.22
CA TYR A 110 0.36 15.31 -5.80
C TYR A 110 -1.07 14.90 -6.12
N CYS A 111 -1.94 14.99 -5.12
CA CYS A 111 -3.33 14.62 -5.16
C CYS A 111 -4.24 15.84 -5.00
N GLU A 112 -5.42 15.78 -5.61
CA GLU A 112 -6.53 16.72 -5.39
C GLU A 112 -7.75 15.96 -4.87
N ARG A 113 -8.64 16.66 -4.16
CA ARG A 113 -9.92 16.09 -3.73
C ARG A 113 -10.90 16.04 -4.87
N GLN A 114 -11.37 14.83 -5.18
CA GLN A 114 -12.49 14.55 -6.06
C GLN A 114 -13.51 13.74 -5.24
N PRO A 115 -14.54 14.42 -4.67
CA PRO A 115 -15.59 13.78 -3.89
C PRO A 115 -16.27 12.65 -4.67
N LEU A 116 -16.76 11.66 -3.93
CA LEU A 116 -17.49 10.51 -4.48
C LEU A 116 -18.94 10.54 -4.01
N SER A 117 -19.84 10.08 -4.87
CA SER A 117 -21.20 9.73 -4.46
C SER A 117 -21.20 8.44 -3.63
N VAL A 118 -22.31 8.19 -2.92
CA VAL A 118 -22.48 6.96 -2.12
C VAL A 118 -22.45 5.73 -3.03
N GLU A 119 -23.06 5.82 -4.20
CA GLU A 119 -23.12 4.77 -5.21
C GLU A 119 -21.72 4.44 -5.75
N GLU A 120 -20.89 5.46 -5.99
CA GLU A 120 -19.51 5.26 -6.44
C GLU A 120 -18.65 4.59 -5.36
N ILE A 121 -18.82 4.99 -4.09
CA ILE A 121 -18.13 4.34 -2.97
C ILE A 121 -18.50 2.86 -2.89
N GLN A 122 -19.79 2.53 -3.01
CA GLN A 122 -20.27 1.16 -2.95
C GLN A 122 -19.76 0.31 -4.12
N ALA A 123 -19.66 0.88 -5.33
CA ALA A 123 -19.17 0.18 -6.51
C ALA A 123 -17.66 -0.12 -6.43
N MET A 124 -16.90 0.72 -5.73
CA MET A 124 -15.44 0.59 -5.59
C MET A 124 -15.02 -0.13 -4.30
N PHE A 125 -15.92 -0.28 -3.34
CA PHE A 125 -15.68 -0.99 -2.09
C PHE A 125 -15.57 -2.50 -2.35
N TYR A 126 -14.49 -3.12 -1.84
CA TYR A 126 -14.36 -4.57 -1.87
C TYR A 126 -13.64 -5.12 -0.64
N LYS A 127 -13.91 -6.39 -0.35
CA LYS A 127 -13.29 -7.12 0.76
C LYS A 127 -12.17 -8.01 0.24
N VAL A 128 -11.01 -7.95 0.89
CA VAL A 128 -9.92 -8.89 0.65
C VAL A 128 -9.95 -9.94 1.76
N ILE A 129 -10.23 -11.17 1.36
CA ILE A 129 -10.18 -12.35 2.21
C ILE A 129 -8.93 -13.14 1.80
N PRO A 130 -7.90 -13.23 2.66
CA PRO A 130 -6.73 -14.04 2.36
C PRO A 130 -7.13 -15.49 2.07
N LYS A 131 -6.52 -16.11 1.06
CA LYS A 131 -6.71 -17.54 0.79
C LYS A 131 -5.63 -18.31 1.55
N ILE A 132 -6.04 -19.21 2.43
CA ILE A 132 -5.12 -20.17 3.05
C ILE A 132 -4.88 -21.29 2.04
N SER A 133 -3.62 -21.64 1.84
CA SER A 133 -3.19 -22.72 0.94
C SER A 133 -2.17 -23.60 1.65
N VAL A 134 -1.80 -24.73 1.03
CA VAL A 134 -0.74 -25.61 1.53
C VAL A 134 0.58 -24.85 1.71
N ASP A 135 0.85 -23.86 0.86
CA ASP A 135 2.05 -23.01 0.96
C ASP A 135 2.07 -22.17 2.25
N SER A 136 0.90 -21.86 2.81
CA SER A 136 0.78 -21.18 4.12
C SER A 136 1.32 -22.04 5.27
N PHE A 137 1.50 -23.35 5.05
CA PHE A 137 2.08 -24.33 5.97
C PHE A 137 3.46 -24.80 5.50
N GLY A 138 4.14 -24.03 4.65
CA GLY A 138 5.48 -24.37 4.14
C GLY A 138 5.50 -25.60 3.22
N GLY A 139 4.38 -25.92 2.57
CA GLY A 139 4.25 -27.10 1.72
C GLY A 139 3.73 -28.35 2.44
N ASP A 140 3.52 -28.29 3.75
CA ASP A 140 3.00 -29.41 4.53
C ASP A 140 1.50 -29.64 4.27
N SER A 141 1.23 -30.62 3.41
CA SER A 141 -0.12 -30.97 2.99
C SER A 141 -0.93 -31.62 4.11
N GLU A 142 -0.27 -32.32 5.04
CA GLU A 142 -0.92 -32.99 6.16
C GLU A 142 -1.33 -31.97 7.23
N ALA A 143 -0.44 -31.04 7.57
CA ALA A 143 -0.76 -29.91 8.46
C ALA A 143 -1.88 -29.03 7.89
N TYR A 144 -1.88 -28.78 6.58
CA TYR A 144 -2.96 -28.06 5.90
C TYR A 144 -4.30 -28.82 6.00
N HIS A 145 -4.31 -30.14 5.81
CA HIS A 145 -5.53 -30.94 5.91
C HIS A 145 -6.07 -30.99 7.35
N ASN A 146 -5.19 -31.21 8.33
CA ASN A 146 -5.52 -31.16 9.75
C ASN A 146 -6.07 -29.79 10.16
N PHE A 147 -5.52 -28.72 9.60
CA PHE A 147 -6.06 -27.37 9.79
C PHE A 147 -7.46 -27.24 9.22
N LEU A 148 -7.72 -27.67 7.97
CA LEU A 148 -9.05 -27.61 7.34
C LEU A 148 -10.14 -28.33 8.13
N GLU A 149 -9.79 -29.40 8.84
CA GLU A 149 -10.73 -30.18 9.67
C GLU A 149 -10.92 -29.61 11.09
N SER A 150 -10.06 -28.66 11.49
CA SER A 150 -10.10 -28.07 12.84
C SER A 150 -11.27 -27.10 13.03
N ASP A 151 -11.68 -26.91 14.28
CA ASP A 151 -12.60 -25.83 14.66
C ASP A 151 -12.01 -24.43 14.40
N GLU A 152 -10.68 -24.35 14.27
CA GLU A 152 -10.01 -23.11 13.89
C GLU A 152 -10.33 -22.75 12.44
N ALA A 153 -10.28 -23.68 11.49
CA ALA A 153 -10.65 -23.46 10.08
C ALA A 153 -12.06 -22.90 9.91
N LYS A 154 -13.01 -23.25 10.79
CA LYS A 154 -14.37 -22.69 10.80
C LYS A 154 -14.39 -21.17 11.09
N ARG A 155 -13.36 -20.63 11.75
CA ARG A 155 -13.17 -19.18 11.94
C ARG A 155 -12.61 -18.50 10.70
N TYR A 156 -11.95 -19.25 9.81
CA TYR A 156 -11.35 -18.76 8.57
C TYR A 156 -12.31 -18.87 7.37
N VAL A 157 -13.26 -19.80 7.39
CA VAL A 157 -14.35 -19.88 6.41
C VAL A 157 -15.61 -19.23 7.00
N ARG A 158 -15.70 -17.90 6.94
CA ARG A 158 -17.03 -17.27 7.08
C ARG A 158 -17.82 -17.56 5.81
N THR A 159 -18.70 -18.56 5.90
CA THR A 159 -19.79 -18.76 4.94
C THR A 159 -20.58 -17.47 4.82
N ASN A 160 -20.81 -17.02 3.59
CA ASN A 160 -21.76 -15.95 3.30
C ASN A 160 -23.09 -16.26 4.01
N ALA A 161 -23.49 -15.38 4.93
CA ALA A 161 -24.84 -15.30 5.45
C ALA A 161 -25.50 -14.06 4.85
#